data_AF-A0A2H1VVF6-F1
#
_entry.id   AF-A0A2H1VVF6-F1
#
_cell.length_a   1.000
_cell.length_b   1.000
_cell.length_c   1.000
_cell.angle_alpha   90.00
_cell.angle_beta   90.00
_cell.angle_gamma   90.00
#
_symmetry.space_group_name_H-M   'P 1'
#
loop_
_entity.id
_entity.type
_entity.pdbx_description
1 polymer ?
#
loop_
_entity_poly.entity_id
_entity_poly.type
_entity_poly.pdbx_seq_one_letter_code
_entity_poly.pdbx_strand_id
1 'polypeptide(L)'
;MDSFMEYYFEGVFSNLDRDCLNERFKRRELVEYFNTVIAGCARGQNHSDNTSCKNFVISALRYHNNCKSKNGDVCLMGKYHNLLYVAMKLAFDWSLQDNGVVAALLDELYACERTFERIFLGAIFGTSAPYFLAGWKSDFMDKEENVHALVFFLDHATNANLEYEENGKTYRFIDVPLESCGHASPVRVVIQMGASEMLMILLRFGARITSDVVSTNPIESILDRLNEYNRKYPYELVSCLKLAMRAVPTITLSVDKEVLKHLELPDDYNYQRKLMLEKYGDILTDHLVPASRCGLKPVELKHLSRCKIRQILWSNFELPFGIQKLPIPMSLKRYLDLCED
;
A
#
# COMPACT_ATOMS: atom_id res chain seq x y z
N MET A 1 -13.83 -7.71 30.11
CA MET A 1 -12.53 -7.82 29.41
C MET A 1 -11.55 -6.77 29.96
N ASP A 2 -11.98 -5.52 30.06
CA ASP A 2 -11.14 -4.37 30.46
C ASP A 2 -10.33 -4.60 31.74
N SER A 3 -10.95 -5.05 32.84
CA SER A 3 -10.23 -5.31 34.10
C SER A 3 -9.18 -6.41 33.99
N PHE A 4 -9.42 -7.42 33.13
CA PHE A 4 -8.42 -8.47 32.86
C PHE A 4 -7.24 -7.90 32.06
N MET A 5 -7.52 -7.09 31.04
CA MET A 5 -6.49 -6.49 30.20
C MET A 5 -5.61 -5.52 30.98
N GLU A 6 -6.21 -4.69 31.84
CA GLU A 6 -5.47 -3.81 32.75
C GLU A 6 -4.57 -4.61 33.69
N TYR A 7 -5.10 -5.68 34.32
CA TYR A 7 -4.29 -6.55 35.17
C TYR A 7 -3.15 -7.25 34.40
N TYR A 8 -3.43 -7.76 33.19
CA TYR A 8 -2.40 -8.41 32.39
C TYR A 8 -1.30 -7.42 32.00
N PHE A 9 -1.66 -6.23 31.51
CA PHE A 9 -0.68 -5.26 31.04
C PHE A 9 0.16 -4.65 32.17
N GLU A 10 -0.47 -4.30 33.29
CA GLU A 10 0.22 -3.70 34.43
C GLU A 10 0.91 -4.73 35.34
N GLY A 11 0.35 -5.93 35.48
CA GLY A 11 0.84 -6.96 36.40
C GLY A 11 1.76 -8.00 35.76
N VAL A 12 1.59 -8.30 34.47
CA VAL A 12 2.35 -9.35 33.78
C VAL A 12 3.24 -8.75 32.69
N PHE A 13 2.65 -8.05 31.73
CA PHE A 13 3.36 -7.57 30.54
C PHE A 13 4.44 -6.52 30.88
N SER A 14 4.16 -5.62 31.83
CA SER A 14 5.09 -4.62 32.34
C SER A 14 6.41 -5.23 32.86
N ASN A 15 6.35 -6.45 33.42
CA ASN A 15 7.47 -7.16 34.03
C ASN A 15 8.28 -8.01 33.04
N LEU A 16 7.83 -8.17 31.79
CA LEU A 16 8.59 -8.88 30.76
C LEU A 16 9.82 -8.08 30.30
N ASP A 17 10.84 -8.75 29.77
CA ASP A 17 11.99 -8.06 29.16
C ASP A 17 11.57 -7.20 27.96
N ARG A 18 12.23 -6.06 27.77
CA ARG A 18 11.91 -5.12 26.67
C ARG A 18 11.97 -5.80 25.29
N ASP A 19 12.87 -6.75 25.10
CA ASP A 19 13.11 -7.40 23.81
C ASP A 19 12.32 -8.71 23.63
N CYS A 20 11.45 -9.07 24.58
CA CYS A 20 10.76 -10.36 24.60
C CYS A 20 9.85 -10.61 23.38
N LEU A 21 9.49 -9.56 22.63
CA LEU A 21 8.65 -9.63 21.42
C LEU A 21 9.42 -9.34 20.13
N ASN A 22 10.75 -9.25 20.15
CA ASN A 22 11.55 -9.02 18.94
C ASN A 22 11.46 -10.23 17.99
N GLU A 23 11.41 -11.44 18.56
CA GLU A 23 11.30 -12.68 17.79
C GLU A 23 9.86 -12.95 17.37
N ARG A 24 9.68 -13.30 16.08
CA ARG A 24 8.35 -13.60 15.51
C ARG A 24 7.59 -14.68 16.28
N PHE A 25 8.25 -15.74 16.73
CA PHE A 25 7.56 -16.83 17.42
C PHE A 25 6.99 -16.38 18.77
N LYS A 26 7.67 -15.46 19.48
CA LYS A 26 7.17 -14.86 20.72
C LYS A 26 5.92 -14.01 20.49
N ARG A 27 5.88 -13.24 19.40
CA ARG A 27 4.66 -12.53 19.01
C ARG A 27 3.53 -13.49 18.65
N ARG A 28 3.83 -14.61 17.96
CA ARG A 28 2.84 -15.66 17.66
C ARG A 28 2.28 -16.32 18.92
N GLU A 29 3.13 -16.68 19.89
CA GLU A 29 2.69 -17.20 21.19
C GLU A 29 1.73 -16.23 21.88
N LEU A 30 2.01 -14.92 21.82
CA LEU A 30 1.16 -13.90 22.41
C LEU A 30 -0.17 -13.72 21.65
N VAL A 31 -0.15 -13.81 20.31
CA VAL A 31 -1.36 -13.82 19.47
C VAL A 31 -2.23 -15.04 19.82
N GLU A 32 -1.66 -16.24 19.93
CA GLU A 32 -2.38 -17.47 20.28
C GLU A 32 -3.00 -17.39 21.69
N TYR A 33 -2.26 -16.84 22.65
CA TYR A 33 -2.76 -16.56 23.99
C TYR A 33 -3.99 -15.63 23.95
N PHE A 34 -3.88 -14.49 23.27
CA PHE A 34 -4.98 -13.54 23.21
C PHE A 34 -6.15 -13.96 22.34
N ASN A 35 -5.93 -14.79 21.31
CA ASN A 35 -7.02 -15.47 20.60
C ASN A 35 -7.88 -16.29 21.57
N THR A 36 -7.24 -17.03 22.48
CA THR A 36 -7.94 -17.80 23.51
C THR A 36 -8.70 -16.90 24.50
N VAL A 37 -8.09 -15.78 24.91
CA VAL A 37 -8.72 -14.80 25.81
C VAL A 37 -9.94 -14.14 25.17
N ILE A 38 -9.82 -13.70 23.91
CA ILE A 38 -10.90 -13.05 23.15
C ILE A 38 -12.07 -14.02 22.98
N ALA A 39 -11.80 -15.25 22.54
CA ALA A 39 -12.81 -16.29 22.39
C ALA A 39 -13.50 -16.63 23.72
N GLY A 40 -12.74 -16.73 24.81
CA GLY A 40 -13.26 -16.97 26.16
C GLY A 40 -14.15 -15.83 26.66
N CYS A 41 -13.74 -14.58 26.45
CA CYS A 41 -14.53 -13.41 26.83
C CYS A 41 -15.82 -13.29 26.00
N ALA A 42 -15.75 -13.52 24.69
CA ALA A 42 -16.93 -13.46 23.82
C ALA A 42 -18.00 -14.45 24.28
N ARG A 43 -17.60 -15.71 24.53
CA ARG A 43 -18.51 -16.77 25.04
C ARG A 43 -19.02 -16.48 26.45
N GLY A 44 -18.14 -16.07 27.36
CA GLY A 44 -18.48 -15.87 28.78
C GLY A 44 -19.34 -14.64 29.07
N GLN A 45 -19.20 -13.57 28.28
CA GLN A 45 -19.97 -12.33 28.42
C GLN A 45 -21.14 -12.23 27.43
N ASN A 46 -21.37 -13.27 26.61
CA ASN A 46 -22.37 -13.29 25.54
C ASN A 46 -22.24 -12.07 24.59
N HIS A 47 -21.01 -11.65 24.34
CA HIS A 47 -20.68 -10.56 23.42
C HIS A 47 -20.34 -11.11 22.04
N SER A 48 -20.48 -10.29 21.00
CA SER A 48 -19.94 -10.67 19.70
C SER A 48 -18.42 -10.74 19.74
N ASP A 49 -17.86 -11.66 18.96
CA ASP A 49 -16.42 -11.82 18.75
C ASP A 49 -15.74 -10.50 18.37
N ASN A 50 -16.40 -9.73 17.50
CA ASN A 50 -15.96 -8.39 17.09
C ASN A 50 -15.87 -7.40 18.26
N THR A 51 -16.82 -7.44 19.20
CA THR A 51 -16.80 -6.55 20.38
C THR A 51 -15.62 -6.92 21.30
N SER A 52 -15.37 -8.21 21.49
CA SER A 52 -14.26 -8.70 22.31
C SER A 52 -12.90 -8.35 21.68
N CYS A 53 -12.71 -8.57 20.38
CA CYS A 53 -11.49 -8.15 19.69
C CYS A 53 -11.30 -6.62 19.72
N LYS A 54 -12.37 -5.85 19.47
CA LYS A 54 -12.37 -4.38 19.57
C LYS A 54 -11.84 -3.91 20.94
N ASN A 55 -12.37 -4.47 22.02
CA ASN A 55 -11.96 -4.10 23.38
C ASN A 55 -10.50 -4.46 23.67
N PHE A 56 -10.01 -5.58 23.13
CA PHE A 56 -8.60 -5.93 23.20
C PHE A 56 -7.72 -4.88 22.50
N VAL A 57 -8.03 -4.54 21.24
CA VAL A 57 -7.23 -3.57 20.45
C VAL A 57 -7.22 -2.20 21.12
N ILE A 58 -8.37 -1.72 21.61
CA ILE A 58 -8.46 -0.47 22.38
C ILE A 58 -7.60 -0.53 23.65
N SER A 59 -7.61 -1.66 24.36
CA SER A 59 -6.79 -1.82 25.58
C SER A 59 -5.30 -1.81 25.27
N ALA A 60 -4.87 -2.46 24.19
CA ALA A 60 -3.49 -2.45 23.72
C ALA A 60 -3.03 -1.04 23.33
N LEU A 61 -3.87 -0.29 22.60
CA LEU A 61 -3.62 1.11 22.26
C LEU A 61 -3.52 2.00 23.50
N ARG A 62 -4.46 1.87 24.43
CA ARG A 62 -4.45 2.62 25.69
C ARG A 62 -3.18 2.35 26.48
N TYR A 63 -2.77 1.09 26.60
CA TYR A 63 -1.54 0.74 27.30
C TYR A 63 -0.30 1.34 26.63
N HIS A 64 -0.18 1.18 25.31
CA HIS A 64 0.90 1.79 24.53
C HIS A 64 0.96 3.31 24.73
N ASN A 65 -0.18 4.00 24.60
CA ASN A 65 -0.25 5.45 24.67
C ASN A 65 0.03 5.98 26.08
N ASN A 66 -0.40 5.26 27.12
CA ASN A 66 -0.04 5.58 28.50
C ASN A 66 1.47 5.47 28.73
N CYS A 67 2.11 4.41 28.21
CA CYS A 67 3.56 4.24 28.30
C CYS A 67 4.32 5.31 27.52
N LYS A 68 3.86 5.63 26.30
CA LYS A 68 4.41 6.70 25.45
C LYS A 68 4.31 8.07 26.13
N SER A 69 3.14 8.41 26.68
CA SER A 69 2.90 9.68 27.39
C SER A 69 3.81 9.82 28.62
N LYS A 70 3.97 8.74 29.40
CA LYS A 70 4.91 8.69 30.54
C LYS A 70 6.38 8.82 30.11
N ASN A 71 6.69 8.57 28.84
CA ASN A 71 8.03 8.66 28.26
C ASN A 71 8.19 9.92 27.38
N GLY A 72 7.49 11.02 27.71
CA GLY A 72 7.61 12.30 26.99
C GLY A 72 7.08 12.25 25.56
N ASP A 73 5.99 11.52 25.34
CA ASP A 73 5.34 11.28 24.04
C ASP A 73 6.21 10.54 23.01
N VAL A 74 7.28 9.88 23.45
CA VAL A 74 8.15 9.04 22.63
C VAL A 74 7.85 7.57 22.89
N CYS A 75 7.65 6.80 21.82
CA CYS A 75 7.40 5.36 21.93
C CYS A 75 8.62 4.64 22.53
N LEU A 76 8.35 3.74 23.49
CA LEU A 76 9.38 2.94 24.17
C LEU A 76 9.97 1.81 23.30
N MET A 77 9.46 1.58 22.10
CA MET A 77 9.92 0.51 21.19
C MET A 77 9.87 -0.87 21.86
N GLY A 78 10.53 -1.88 21.27
CA GLY A 78 10.58 -3.25 21.82
C GLY A 78 9.18 -3.83 22.04
N LYS A 79 8.93 -4.45 23.20
CA LYS A 79 7.65 -5.06 23.57
C LYS A 79 6.47 -4.10 23.51
N TYR A 80 6.67 -2.83 23.86
CA TYR A 80 5.59 -1.84 23.91
C TYR A 80 5.06 -1.55 22.51
N HIS A 81 5.97 -1.39 21.56
CA HIS A 81 5.62 -1.16 20.17
C HIS A 81 5.19 -2.45 19.46
N ASN A 82 5.86 -3.57 19.72
CA ASN A 82 5.51 -4.87 19.16
C ASN A 82 4.12 -5.37 19.62
N LEU A 83 3.58 -4.84 20.72
CA LEU A 83 2.18 -5.07 21.12
C LEU A 83 1.19 -4.52 20.08
N LEU A 84 1.50 -3.40 19.42
CA LEU A 84 0.66 -2.87 18.35
C LEU A 84 0.57 -3.84 17.16
N TYR A 85 1.67 -4.54 16.84
CA TYR A 85 1.68 -5.57 15.81
C TYR A 85 0.92 -6.84 16.20
N VAL A 86 0.92 -7.21 17.48
CA VAL A 86 0.04 -8.26 18.01
C VAL A 86 -1.42 -7.84 17.88
N ALA A 87 -1.76 -6.60 18.22
CA ALA A 87 -3.10 -6.05 18.02
C ALA A 87 -3.50 -5.98 16.54
N MET A 88 -2.56 -5.65 15.65
CA MET A 88 -2.77 -5.64 14.20
C MET A 88 -3.08 -7.04 13.68
N LYS A 89 -2.32 -8.05 14.10
CA LYS A 89 -2.59 -9.44 13.73
C LYS A 89 -3.95 -9.92 14.21
N LEU A 90 -4.31 -9.60 15.46
CA LEU A 90 -5.61 -9.98 16.03
C LEU A 90 -6.79 -9.23 15.39
N ALA A 91 -6.61 -7.95 15.04
CA ALA A 91 -7.62 -7.20 14.29
C ALA A 91 -7.91 -7.87 12.94
N PHE A 92 -6.87 -8.33 12.25
CA PHE A 92 -7.01 -9.10 11.00
C PHE A 92 -7.64 -10.49 11.23
N ASP A 93 -7.15 -11.28 12.19
CA ASP A 93 -7.61 -12.65 12.44
C ASP A 93 -9.09 -12.73 12.80
N TRP A 94 -9.57 -11.72 13.52
CA TRP A 94 -10.98 -11.61 13.90
C TRP A 94 -11.80 -10.78 12.90
N SER A 95 -11.21 -10.33 11.80
CA SER A 95 -11.84 -9.47 10.78
C SER A 95 -12.60 -8.31 11.42
N LEU A 96 -11.90 -7.55 12.28
CA LEU A 96 -12.49 -6.48 13.08
C LEU A 96 -13.13 -5.43 12.18
N GLN A 97 -14.45 -5.23 12.27
CA GLN A 97 -15.22 -4.38 11.37
C GLN A 97 -15.17 -2.87 11.72
N ASP A 98 -14.66 -2.51 12.90
CA ASP A 98 -14.65 -1.14 13.37
C ASP A 98 -13.53 -0.32 12.70
N ASN A 99 -13.89 0.43 11.65
CA ASN A 99 -12.97 1.31 10.93
C ASN A 99 -12.24 2.28 11.84
N GLY A 100 -12.90 2.83 12.88
CA GLY A 100 -12.30 3.81 13.77
C GLY A 100 -11.21 3.21 14.65
N VAL A 101 -11.40 1.99 15.12
CA VAL A 101 -10.40 1.29 15.95
C VAL A 101 -9.22 0.81 15.11
N VAL A 102 -9.46 0.27 13.91
CA VAL A 102 -8.37 -0.12 13.00
C VAL A 102 -7.60 1.13 12.53
N ALA A 103 -8.29 2.23 12.25
CA ALA A 103 -7.66 3.52 11.93
C ALA A 103 -6.76 4.02 13.06
N ALA A 104 -7.26 4.05 14.31
CA ALA A 104 -6.46 4.46 15.45
C ALA A 104 -5.19 3.59 15.64
N LEU A 105 -5.26 2.31 15.29
CA LEU A 105 -4.11 1.42 15.30
C LEU A 105 -3.08 1.78 14.21
N LEU A 106 -3.54 2.08 12.99
CA LEU A 106 -2.66 2.52 11.90
C LEU A 106 -2.03 3.89 12.20
N ASP A 107 -2.81 4.83 12.74
CA ASP A 107 -2.31 6.14 13.15
C ASP A 107 -1.21 6.02 14.21
N GLU A 108 -1.38 5.16 15.21
CA GLU A 108 -0.37 4.98 16.25
C GLU A 108 0.89 4.28 15.71
N LEU A 109 0.74 3.30 14.81
CA LEU A 109 1.88 2.69 14.11
C LEU A 109 2.67 3.73 13.32
N TYR A 110 1.99 4.57 12.52
CA TYR A 110 2.63 5.61 11.74
C TYR A 110 3.27 6.69 12.62
N ALA A 111 2.61 7.10 13.71
CA ALA A 111 3.16 8.09 14.63
C ALA A 111 4.51 7.64 15.21
N CYS A 112 4.71 6.33 15.37
CA CYS A 112 5.95 5.74 15.89
C CYS A 112 7.01 5.51 14.80
N GLU A 113 6.62 4.99 13.63
CA GLU A 113 7.56 4.50 12.61
C GLU A 113 7.70 5.40 11.38
N ARG A 114 6.73 6.27 11.13
CA ARG A 114 6.61 7.09 9.90
C ARG A 114 6.55 6.27 8.60
N THR A 115 6.22 4.98 8.69
CA THR A 115 6.05 4.10 7.53
C THR A 115 5.08 2.96 7.86
N PHE A 116 4.64 2.23 6.83
CA PHE A 116 3.83 1.02 6.94
C PHE A 116 4.52 -0.21 6.35
N GLU A 117 5.85 -0.19 6.23
CA GLU A 117 6.61 -1.26 5.57
C GLU A 117 6.33 -2.66 6.16
N ARG A 118 5.95 -2.74 7.45
CA ARG A 118 5.56 -4.01 8.09
C ARG A 118 4.34 -4.68 7.48
N ILE A 119 3.43 -3.89 6.91
CA ILE A 119 2.24 -4.36 6.21
C ILE A 119 2.58 -4.63 4.74
N PHE A 120 3.33 -3.72 4.09
CA PHE A 120 3.59 -3.80 2.64
C PHE A 120 4.65 -4.83 2.25
N LEU A 121 5.80 -4.89 2.93
CA LEU A 121 6.93 -5.71 2.48
C LEU A 121 6.60 -7.21 2.47
N GLY A 122 5.81 -7.68 3.44
CA GLY A 122 5.36 -9.06 3.49
C GLY A 122 4.46 -9.42 2.30
N ALA A 123 3.61 -8.50 1.85
CA ALA A 123 2.71 -8.71 0.72
C ALA A 123 3.45 -8.63 -0.62
N ILE A 124 4.43 -7.72 -0.73
CA ILE A 124 5.22 -7.50 -1.94
C ILE A 124 6.26 -8.62 -2.13
N PHE A 125 7.04 -8.92 -1.09
CA PHE A 125 8.21 -9.81 -1.18
C PHE A 125 8.02 -11.19 -0.51
N GLY A 126 6.90 -11.42 0.16
CA GLY A 126 6.67 -12.64 0.96
C GLY A 126 7.28 -12.55 2.36
N THR A 127 7.27 -13.65 3.10
CA THR A 127 7.56 -13.65 4.55
C THR A 127 9.03 -13.58 4.95
N SER A 128 9.94 -13.98 4.06
CA SER A 128 11.38 -14.09 4.34
C SER A 128 12.17 -12.84 3.95
N ALA A 129 11.77 -12.15 2.88
CA ALA A 129 12.49 -10.99 2.37
C ALA A 129 12.52 -9.78 3.32
N PRO A 130 11.46 -9.48 4.10
CA PRO A 130 11.51 -8.40 5.09
C PRO A 130 12.66 -8.58 6.10
N TYR A 131 13.07 -9.81 6.40
CA TYR A 131 14.18 -10.06 7.32
C TYR A 131 15.50 -9.58 6.73
N PHE A 132 15.71 -9.77 5.43
CA PHE A 132 16.92 -9.31 4.75
C PHE A 132 16.93 -7.80 4.50
N LEU A 133 15.76 -7.20 4.26
CA LEU A 133 15.64 -5.78 3.93
C LEU A 133 15.60 -4.88 5.18
N ALA A 134 14.90 -5.32 6.22
CA ALA A 134 14.51 -4.48 7.36
C ALA A 134 14.76 -5.16 8.73
N GLY A 135 15.33 -6.37 8.74
CA GLY A 135 15.72 -7.06 9.98
C GLY A 135 14.57 -7.69 10.79
N TRP A 136 13.35 -7.72 10.25
CA TRP A 136 12.17 -8.30 10.92
C TRP A 136 11.46 -9.34 10.04
N LYS A 137 10.76 -10.29 10.65
CA LYS A 137 9.93 -11.28 9.93
C LYS A 137 8.45 -10.90 10.03
N SER A 138 7.71 -11.05 8.93
CA SER A 138 6.26 -10.77 8.89
C SER A 138 5.50 -11.57 9.95
N ASP A 139 4.51 -10.92 10.56
CA ASP A 139 3.61 -11.53 11.54
C ASP A 139 2.58 -12.46 10.89
N PHE A 140 2.41 -12.38 9.57
CA PHE A 140 1.55 -13.25 8.78
C PHE A 140 2.32 -14.50 8.29
N MET A 141 1.61 -15.62 8.18
CA MET A 141 2.09 -16.98 7.96
C MET A 141 2.80 -17.14 6.62
N ASP A 142 2.18 -16.66 5.55
CA ASP A 142 2.63 -16.81 4.18
C ASP A 142 2.28 -15.59 3.32
N LYS A 143 2.66 -15.61 2.05
CA LYS A 143 2.43 -14.50 1.12
C LYS A 143 0.94 -14.21 0.93
N GLU A 144 0.09 -15.24 0.90
CA GLU A 144 -1.34 -15.08 0.67
C GLU A 144 -1.99 -14.36 1.85
N GLU A 145 -1.67 -14.76 3.08
CA GLU A 145 -2.16 -14.07 4.27
C GLU A 145 -1.66 -12.62 4.35
N ASN A 146 -0.41 -12.36 3.94
CA ASN A 146 0.09 -10.98 3.86
C ASN A 146 -0.72 -10.13 2.86
N VAL A 147 -1.09 -10.69 1.69
CA VAL A 147 -1.91 -9.98 0.69
C VAL A 147 -3.30 -9.70 1.25
N HIS A 148 -3.94 -10.68 1.88
CA HIS A 148 -5.25 -10.50 2.52
C HIS A 148 -5.20 -9.46 3.64
N ALA A 149 -4.15 -9.48 4.46
CA ALA A 149 -3.96 -8.48 5.50
C ALA A 149 -3.78 -7.07 4.93
N LEU A 150 -2.97 -6.93 3.87
CA LEU A 150 -2.82 -5.64 3.18
C LEU A 150 -4.18 -5.13 2.67
N VAL A 151 -5.00 -5.98 2.04
CA VAL A 151 -6.35 -5.60 1.58
C VAL A 151 -7.24 -5.20 2.76
N PHE A 152 -7.23 -5.96 3.85
CA PHE A 152 -7.96 -5.61 5.07
C PHE A 152 -7.60 -4.20 5.58
N PHE A 153 -6.32 -3.87 5.69
CA PHE A 153 -5.91 -2.53 6.15
C PHE A 153 -6.18 -1.44 5.10
N LEU A 154 -6.09 -1.74 3.80
CA LEU A 154 -6.49 -0.83 2.74
C LEU A 154 -7.98 -0.48 2.81
N ASP A 155 -8.83 -1.47 3.07
CA ASP A 155 -10.27 -1.29 3.23
C ASP A 155 -10.58 -0.34 4.39
N HIS A 156 -10.02 -0.62 5.57
CA HIS A 156 -10.22 0.20 6.75
C HIS A 156 -9.65 1.61 6.60
N ALA A 157 -8.43 1.74 6.08
CA ALA A 157 -7.80 3.04 5.86
C ALA A 157 -8.58 3.91 4.87
N THR A 158 -9.12 3.30 3.81
CA THR A 158 -9.94 4.00 2.82
C THR A 158 -11.26 4.46 3.45
N ASN A 159 -11.97 3.58 4.16
CA ASN A 159 -13.25 3.93 4.78
C ASN A 159 -13.12 4.92 5.95
N ALA A 160 -11.95 5.01 6.57
CA ALA A 160 -11.61 5.99 7.59
C ALA A 160 -10.97 7.28 7.03
N ASN A 161 -10.80 7.38 5.71
CA ASN A 161 -10.18 8.51 5.03
C ASN A 161 -8.77 8.86 5.54
N LEU A 162 -7.93 7.86 5.80
CA LEU A 162 -6.62 8.08 6.43
C LEU A 162 -5.64 8.79 5.49
N GLU A 163 -5.06 9.87 6.03
CA GLU A 163 -4.00 10.66 5.42
C GLU A 163 -2.89 10.92 6.43
N TYR A 164 -1.66 10.96 5.94
CA TYR A 164 -0.44 11.06 6.72
C TYR A 164 0.45 12.15 6.15
N GLU A 165 1.00 12.98 7.03
CA GLU A 165 1.86 14.09 6.62
C GLU A 165 3.33 13.82 6.93
N GLU A 166 4.17 14.07 5.93
CA GLU A 166 5.62 14.02 6.04
C GLU A 166 6.25 15.09 5.14
N ASN A 167 7.13 15.92 5.72
CA ASN A 167 7.87 16.95 4.99
C ASN A 167 7.00 17.87 4.12
N GLY A 168 5.79 18.21 4.60
CA GLY A 168 4.83 19.07 3.89
C GLY A 168 4.11 18.39 2.72
N LYS A 169 4.25 17.06 2.59
CA LYS A 169 3.47 16.24 1.65
C LYS A 169 2.47 15.40 2.42
N THR A 170 1.28 15.26 1.84
CA THR A 170 0.21 14.40 2.36
C THR A 170 0.15 13.13 1.53
N TYR A 171 0.15 12.00 2.23
CA TYR A 171 0.08 10.65 1.67
C TYR A 171 -1.17 9.96 2.17
N ARG A 172 -1.83 9.19 1.32
CA ARG A 172 -2.77 8.18 1.80
C ARG A 172 -2.01 6.97 2.31
N PHE A 173 -2.64 6.16 3.15
CA PHE A 173 -2.07 4.90 3.64
C PHE A 173 -1.35 4.09 2.54
N ILE A 174 -1.97 3.98 1.36
CA ILE A 174 -1.45 3.23 0.21
C ILE A 174 -0.20 3.84 -0.45
N ASP A 175 0.01 5.14 -0.28
CA ASP A 175 1.07 5.90 -0.94
C ASP A 175 2.23 6.22 0.04
N VAL A 176 2.11 5.87 1.33
CA VAL A 176 3.17 6.10 2.32
C VAL A 176 4.47 5.40 1.89
N PRO A 177 5.60 6.13 1.84
CA PRO A 177 6.88 5.57 1.41
C PRO A 177 7.40 4.41 2.28
N LEU A 178 8.16 3.52 1.63
CA LEU A 178 8.83 2.39 2.26
C LEU A 178 10.29 2.74 2.54
N GLU A 179 10.63 2.91 3.83
CA GLU A 179 11.96 3.32 4.29
C GLU A 179 13.06 2.39 3.78
N SER A 180 12.89 1.08 3.98
CA SER A 180 13.86 0.07 3.56
C SER A 180 14.03 -0.06 2.04
N CYS A 181 13.18 0.60 1.24
CA CYS A 181 13.25 0.60 -0.22
C CYS A 181 13.67 1.97 -0.78
N GLY A 182 14.49 2.71 -0.03
CA GLY A 182 15.00 4.02 -0.45
C GLY A 182 13.90 5.07 -0.50
N HIS A 183 12.93 4.98 0.43
CA HIS A 183 11.80 5.89 0.54
C HIS A 183 10.94 5.95 -0.74
N ALA A 184 10.84 4.80 -1.43
CA ALA A 184 10.01 4.63 -2.62
C ALA A 184 8.54 4.39 -2.24
N SER A 185 7.60 4.86 -3.07
CA SER A 185 6.18 4.51 -2.91
C SER A 185 5.95 3.01 -3.16
N PRO A 186 4.96 2.38 -2.48
CA PRO A 186 4.68 0.95 -2.66
C PRO A 186 4.42 0.55 -4.11
N VAL A 187 3.70 1.38 -4.88
CA VAL A 187 3.40 1.12 -6.30
C VAL A 187 4.67 1.10 -7.16
N ARG A 188 5.66 1.96 -6.85
CA ARG A 188 6.94 1.99 -7.56
C ARG A 188 7.71 0.70 -7.34
N VAL A 189 7.80 0.23 -6.09
CA VAL A 189 8.50 -1.01 -5.74
C VAL A 189 7.86 -2.20 -6.45
N VAL A 190 6.53 -2.28 -6.44
CA VAL A 190 5.76 -3.33 -7.12
C VAL A 190 5.99 -3.34 -8.64
N ILE A 191 6.04 -2.16 -9.26
CA ILE A 191 6.38 -2.00 -10.68
C ILE A 191 7.81 -2.50 -10.97
N GLN A 192 8.78 -2.09 -10.15
CA GLN A 192 10.17 -2.52 -10.30
C GLN A 192 10.34 -4.04 -10.14
N MET A 193 9.50 -4.68 -9.34
CA MET A 193 9.51 -6.14 -9.22
C MET A 193 8.78 -6.87 -10.35
N GLY A 194 7.96 -6.18 -11.14
CA GLY A 194 7.09 -6.82 -12.13
C GLY A 194 5.93 -7.61 -11.49
N ALA A 195 5.49 -7.24 -10.28
CA ALA A 195 4.44 -7.95 -9.56
C ALA A 195 3.04 -7.47 -9.98
N SER A 196 2.53 -7.97 -11.12
CA SER A 196 1.28 -7.50 -11.75
C SER A 196 0.03 -7.67 -10.88
N GLU A 197 -0.08 -8.76 -10.12
CA GLU A 197 -1.21 -9.01 -9.22
C GLU A 197 -1.28 -7.97 -8.11
N MET A 198 -0.15 -7.70 -7.45
CA MET A 198 -0.06 -6.67 -6.43
C MET A 198 -0.29 -5.28 -7.03
N LEU A 199 0.23 -5.02 -8.24
CA LEU A 199 -0.01 -3.77 -8.93
C LEU A 199 -1.51 -3.55 -9.18
N MET A 200 -2.24 -4.59 -9.58
CA MET A 200 -3.68 -4.52 -9.76
C MET A 200 -4.38 -4.12 -8.45
N ILE A 201 -4.04 -4.76 -7.32
CA ILE A 201 -4.61 -4.43 -6.02
C ILE A 201 -4.35 -2.95 -5.71
N LEU A 202 -3.09 -2.52 -5.74
CA LEU A 202 -2.73 -1.15 -5.37
C LEU A 202 -3.42 -0.11 -6.27
N LEU A 203 -3.43 -0.33 -7.59
CA LEU A 203 -4.09 0.59 -8.52
C LEU A 203 -5.61 0.62 -8.32
N ARG A 204 -6.26 -0.49 -7.97
CA ARG A 204 -7.70 -0.52 -7.69
C ARG A 204 -8.08 0.32 -6.47
N PHE A 205 -7.27 0.28 -5.41
CA PHE A 205 -7.38 1.18 -4.25
C PHE A 205 -6.89 2.60 -4.53
N GLY A 206 -6.38 2.87 -5.73
CA GLY A 206 -6.07 4.22 -6.18
C GLY A 206 -4.66 4.68 -5.85
N ALA A 207 -3.70 3.75 -5.68
CA ALA A 207 -2.28 4.10 -5.60
C ALA A 207 -1.87 4.96 -6.79
N ARG A 208 -1.11 6.03 -6.52
CA ARG A 208 -0.76 6.99 -7.56
C ARG A 208 0.58 6.66 -8.19
N ILE A 209 0.58 6.51 -9.52
CA ILE A 209 1.82 6.44 -10.30
C ILE A 209 2.35 7.86 -10.46
N THR A 210 3.13 8.32 -9.48
CA THR A 210 3.82 9.60 -9.51
C THR A 210 5.25 9.46 -9.99
N SER A 211 5.75 10.47 -10.69
CA SER A 211 7.19 10.68 -10.89
C SER A 211 7.72 11.48 -9.70
N ASP A 212 8.55 10.88 -8.87
CA ASP A 212 9.28 11.63 -7.84
C ASP A 212 10.47 12.35 -8.49
N VAL A 213 10.77 13.58 -8.04
CA VAL A 213 11.83 14.44 -8.59
C VAL A 213 13.19 13.75 -8.65
N VAL A 214 13.45 12.80 -7.76
CA VAL A 214 14.74 12.12 -7.58
C VAL A 214 14.91 10.94 -8.53
N SER A 215 13.91 10.60 -9.36
CA SER A 215 13.91 9.32 -10.06
C SER A 215 13.11 9.28 -11.35
N THR A 216 13.46 8.33 -12.22
CA THR A 216 12.73 8.06 -13.46
C THR A 216 11.28 7.67 -13.18
N ASN A 217 10.39 8.04 -14.11
CA ASN A 217 8.97 7.70 -14.06
C ASN A 217 8.79 6.16 -13.94
N PRO A 218 7.91 5.65 -13.06
CA PRO A 218 7.72 4.20 -12.93
C PRO A 218 7.37 3.49 -14.25
N ILE A 219 6.55 4.10 -15.12
CA ILE A 219 6.22 3.53 -16.44
C ILE A 219 7.46 3.50 -17.33
N GLU A 220 8.26 4.56 -17.33
CA GLU A 220 9.51 4.63 -18.07
C GLU A 220 10.48 3.52 -17.64
N SER A 221 10.57 3.22 -16.34
CA SER A 221 11.38 2.11 -15.84
C SER A 221 10.95 0.74 -16.37
N ILE A 222 9.65 0.53 -16.64
CA ILE A 222 9.16 -0.69 -17.29
C ILE A 222 9.60 -0.70 -18.75
N LEU A 223 9.45 0.42 -19.46
CA LEU A 223 9.83 0.54 -20.87
C LEU A 223 11.33 0.31 -21.08
N ASP A 224 12.18 0.85 -20.20
CA ASP A 224 13.63 0.64 -20.23
C ASP A 224 13.99 -0.83 -20.11
N ARG A 225 13.43 -1.51 -19.10
CA ARG A 225 13.64 -2.95 -18.91
C ARG A 225 13.12 -3.77 -20.08
N LEU A 226 11.95 -3.44 -20.64
CA LEU A 226 11.42 -4.15 -21.82
C LEU A 226 12.36 -4.02 -23.02
N ASN A 227 13.02 -2.88 -23.18
CA ASN A 227 13.97 -2.64 -24.26
C ASN A 227 15.21 -3.54 -24.15
N GLU A 228 15.68 -3.81 -22.92
CA GLU A 228 16.82 -4.72 -22.65
C GLU A 228 16.56 -6.15 -23.12
N TYR A 229 15.29 -6.57 -23.22
CA TYR A 229 14.91 -7.92 -23.64
C TYR A 229 14.89 -8.14 -25.16
N ASN A 230 15.27 -7.15 -25.97
CA ASN A 230 15.42 -7.29 -27.43
C ASN A 230 14.21 -8.00 -28.09
N ARG A 231 13.01 -7.47 -27.85
CA ARG A 231 11.72 -7.99 -28.36
C ARG A 231 11.27 -9.35 -27.81
N LYS A 232 11.92 -9.86 -26.74
CA LYS A 232 11.49 -11.05 -25.98
C LYS A 232 10.93 -10.67 -24.61
N TYR A 233 9.80 -10.00 -24.63
CA TYR A 233 9.25 -9.34 -23.45
C TYR A 233 8.72 -10.33 -22.39
N PRO A 234 9.14 -10.23 -21.12
CA PRO A 234 8.54 -11.00 -20.04
C PRO A 234 7.06 -10.67 -19.85
N TYR A 235 6.22 -11.70 -19.69
CA TYR A 235 4.78 -11.55 -19.60
C TYR A 235 4.36 -10.67 -18.41
N GLU A 236 5.03 -10.81 -17.28
CA GLU A 236 4.77 -10.09 -16.04
C GLU A 236 5.05 -8.59 -16.19
N LEU A 237 6.13 -8.22 -16.89
CA LEU A 237 6.46 -6.82 -17.17
C LEU A 237 5.49 -6.19 -18.16
N VAL A 238 5.11 -6.92 -19.22
CA VAL A 238 4.08 -6.47 -20.16
C VAL A 238 2.74 -6.29 -19.44
N SER A 239 2.40 -7.19 -18.52
CA SER A 239 1.19 -7.09 -17.70
C SER A 239 1.24 -5.84 -16.81
N CYS A 240 2.38 -5.58 -16.16
CA CYS A 240 2.55 -4.35 -15.37
C CYS A 240 2.41 -3.10 -16.22
N LEU A 241 3.02 -3.06 -17.42
CA LEU A 241 2.91 -1.94 -18.34
C LEU A 241 1.44 -1.67 -18.72
N LYS A 242 0.71 -2.72 -19.10
CA LYS A 242 -0.71 -2.62 -19.45
C LYS A 242 -1.55 -2.09 -18.29
N LEU A 243 -1.34 -2.60 -17.07
CA LEU A 243 -2.05 -2.13 -15.89
C LEU A 243 -1.74 -0.67 -15.56
N ALA A 244 -0.45 -0.28 -15.60
CA ALA A 244 -0.04 1.09 -15.36
C ALA A 244 -0.66 2.07 -16.36
N MET A 245 -0.66 1.72 -17.66
CA MET A 245 -1.30 2.54 -18.71
C MET A 245 -2.82 2.65 -18.57
N ARG A 246 -3.49 1.69 -17.92
CA ARG A 246 -4.94 1.82 -17.61
C ARG A 246 -5.20 2.88 -16.55
N ALA A 247 -4.25 3.12 -15.65
CA ALA A 247 -4.39 4.05 -14.54
C ALA A 247 -4.01 5.51 -14.89
N VAL A 248 -3.28 5.75 -15.99
CA VAL A 248 -2.82 7.09 -16.39
C VAL A 248 -3.45 7.55 -17.71
N PRO A 249 -3.75 8.85 -17.89
CA PRO A 249 -4.33 9.35 -19.15
C PRO A 249 -3.34 9.25 -20.31
N THR A 250 -2.08 9.56 -20.06
CA THR A 250 -0.97 9.51 -21.02
C THR A 250 0.31 9.09 -20.31
N ILE A 251 1.26 8.52 -21.05
CA ILE A 251 2.61 8.24 -20.57
C ILE A 251 3.40 9.55 -20.57
N THR A 252 4.10 9.79 -19.47
CA THR A 252 5.03 10.91 -19.33
C THR A 252 6.42 10.36 -19.06
N LEU A 253 7.34 10.64 -19.95
CA LEU A 253 8.75 10.25 -19.87
C LEU A 253 9.57 11.40 -19.27
N SER A 254 10.68 11.04 -18.65
CA SER A 254 11.64 12.00 -18.10
C SER A 254 12.40 12.64 -19.27
N VAL A 255 12.09 13.90 -19.59
CA VAL A 255 12.74 14.64 -20.67
C VAL A 255 13.73 15.62 -20.06
N ASP A 256 15.01 15.41 -20.32
CA ASP A 256 16.04 16.40 -20.06
C ASP A 256 16.03 17.44 -21.19
N LYS A 257 15.41 18.60 -20.91
CA LYS A 257 15.34 19.71 -21.87
C LYS A 257 16.69 20.39 -22.06
N GLU A 258 17.58 20.36 -21.06
CA GLU A 258 18.90 21.02 -21.11
C GLU A 258 19.78 20.39 -22.18
N VAL A 259 19.78 19.05 -22.25
CA VAL A 259 20.50 18.30 -23.29
C VAL A 259 19.99 18.64 -24.69
N LEU A 260 18.73 19.02 -24.83
CA LEU A 260 18.09 19.30 -26.13
C LEU A 260 18.06 20.80 -26.48
N LYS A 261 18.58 21.69 -25.63
CA LYS A 261 18.61 23.15 -25.89
C LYS A 261 19.35 23.52 -27.17
N HIS A 262 20.39 22.77 -27.53
CA HIS A 262 21.20 23.01 -28.72
C HIS A 262 20.46 22.76 -30.04
N LEU A 263 19.26 22.15 -30.00
CA LEU A 263 18.49 21.81 -31.20
C LEU A 263 17.55 22.95 -31.66
N GLU A 264 17.49 24.07 -30.93
CA GLU A 264 16.65 25.25 -31.25
C GLU A 264 15.19 24.88 -31.60
N LEU A 265 14.64 23.87 -30.92
CA LEU A 265 13.29 23.39 -31.18
C LEU A 265 12.24 24.41 -30.72
N PRO A 266 11.08 24.49 -31.40
CA PRO A 266 9.97 25.35 -30.98
C PRO A 266 9.55 25.09 -29.52
N ASP A 267 9.06 26.12 -28.83
CA ASP A 267 8.60 26.02 -27.44
C ASP A 267 7.47 24.99 -27.25
N ASP A 268 6.66 24.77 -28.28
CA ASP A 268 5.56 23.80 -28.31
C ASP A 268 5.97 22.41 -28.85
N TYR A 269 7.27 22.18 -29.04
CA TYR A 269 7.76 20.90 -29.55
C TYR A 269 7.38 19.74 -28.61
N ASN A 270 6.85 18.67 -29.20
CA ASN A 270 6.44 17.50 -28.44
C ASN A 270 7.65 16.57 -28.16
N TYR A 271 8.41 16.93 -27.14
CA TYR A 271 9.57 16.15 -26.68
C TYR A 271 9.22 14.72 -26.25
N GLN A 272 8.03 14.52 -25.69
CA GLN A 272 7.53 13.20 -25.27
C GLN A 272 7.43 12.25 -26.46
N ARG A 273 6.83 12.75 -27.57
CA ARG A 273 6.71 12.00 -28.82
C ARG A 273 8.06 11.64 -29.41
N LYS A 274 9.01 12.58 -29.43
CA LYS A 274 10.38 12.36 -29.94
C LYS A 274 11.05 11.21 -29.19
N LEU A 275 11.11 11.33 -27.86
CA LEU A 275 11.77 10.34 -27.01
C LEU A 275 11.11 8.96 -27.13
N MET A 276 9.78 8.91 -27.23
CA MET A 276 9.08 7.64 -27.44
C MET A 276 9.47 6.94 -28.75
N LEU A 277 9.57 7.69 -29.85
CA LEU A 277 9.94 7.14 -31.16
C LEU A 277 11.40 6.70 -31.21
N GLU A 278 12.30 7.48 -30.62
CA GLU A 278 13.75 7.23 -30.66
C GLU A 278 14.16 6.10 -29.71
N LYS A 279 13.65 6.09 -28.48
CA LYS A 279 14.08 5.15 -27.44
C LYS A 279 13.26 3.85 -27.43
N TYR A 280 11.98 3.92 -27.81
CA TYR A 280 11.03 2.80 -27.65
C TYR A 280 10.32 2.42 -28.96
N GLY A 281 10.96 2.67 -30.11
CA GLY A 281 10.42 2.37 -31.44
C GLY A 281 9.98 0.91 -31.62
N ASP A 282 10.77 -0.05 -31.12
CA ASP A 282 10.44 -1.48 -31.19
C ASP A 282 9.19 -1.82 -30.36
N ILE A 283 9.08 -1.27 -29.14
CA ILE A 283 7.90 -1.43 -28.27
C ILE A 283 6.63 -0.89 -28.93
N LEU A 284 6.74 0.21 -29.69
CA LEU A 284 5.63 0.78 -30.47
C LEU A 284 5.25 -0.10 -31.67
N THR A 285 6.26 -0.57 -32.42
CA THR A 285 6.09 -1.48 -33.55
C THR A 285 5.43 -2.79 -33.12
N ASP A 286 5.80 -3.28 -31.94
CA ASP A 286 5.25 -4.51 -31.34
C ASP A 286 3.90 -4.28 -30.65
N HIS A 287 3.34 -3.07 -30.72
CA HIS A 287 2.03 -2.70 -30.18
C HIS A 287 1.86 -2.94 -28.67
N LEU A 288 2.96 -2.91 -27.92
CA LEU A 288 2.90 -2.99 -26.46
C LEU A 288 2.36 -1.70 -25.83
N VAL A 289 2.60 -0.55 -26.47
CA VAL A 289 2.08 0.76 -26.06
C VAL A 289 1.16 1.29 -27.17
N PRO A 290 -0.12 1.61 -26.88
CA PRO A 290 -0.99 2.23 -27.86
C PRO A 290 -0.48 3.62 -28.27
N ALA A 291 -0.54 3.94 -29.57
CA ALA A 291 -0.16 5.26 -30.10
C ALA A 291 -0.93 6.42 -29.44
N SER A 292 -2.15 6.15 -28.96
CA SER A 292 -2.99 7.11 -28.23
C SER A 292 -2.54 7.38 -26.80
N ARG A 293 -1.61 6.58 -26.22
CA ARG A 293 -1.07 6.79 -24.88
C ARG A 293 0.24 7.56 -24.85
N CYS A 294 0.92 7.71 -25.99
CA CYS A 294 2.27 8.30 -26.09
C CYS A 294 2.34 9.56 -26.97
N GLY A 295 1.21 10.22 -27.24
CA GLY A 295 1.17 11.48 -27.98
C GLY A 295 1.33 11.37 -29.50
N LEU A 296 1.33 10.14 -30.05
CA LEU A 296 1.29 9.91 -31.50
C LEU A 296 -0.12 10.07 -32.08
N LYS A 297 -1.14 9.76 -31.28
CA LYS A 297 -2.56 9.99 -31.58
C LYS A 297 -3.26 10.61 -30.36
N PRO A 298 -4.38 11.33 -30.56
CA PRO A 298 -5.22 11.76 -29.44
C PRO A 298 -5.70 10.56 -28.61
N VAL A 299 -5.80 10.76 -27.29
CA VAL A 299 -6.33 9.78 -26.34
C VAL A 299 -7.82 9.58 -26.58
N GLU A 300 -8.32 8.34 -26.49
CA GLU A 300 -9.75 8.08 -26.63
C GLU A 300 -10.54 8.73 -25.49
N LEU A 301 -11.67 9.36 -25.80
CA LEU A 301 -12.55 9.98 -24.80
C LEU A 301 -12.97 9.00 -23.70
N LYS A 302 -13.25 7.73 -24.06
CA LYS A 302 -13.56 6.66 -23.10
C LYS A 302 -12.48 6.52 -22.02
N HIS A 303 -11.20 6.59 -22.41
CA HIS A 303 -10.07 6.46 -21.50
C HIS A 303 -9.87 7.71 -20.65
N LEU A 304 -9.95 8.90 -21.25
CA LEU A 304 -9.92 10.16 -20.50
C LEU A 304 -11.02 10.21 -19.44
N SER A 305 -12.23 9.77 -19.80
CA SER A 305 -13.36 9.64 -18.87
C SER A 305 -13.06 8.65 -17.74
N ARG A 306 -12.46 7.48 -18.02
CA ARG A 306 -12.02 6.55 -16.96
C ARG A 306 -11.08 7.21 -15.99
N CYS A 307 -10.00 7.83 -16.48
CA CYS A 307 -9.02 8.49 -15.62
C CYS A 307 -9.66 9.63 -14.82
N LYS A 308 -10.55 10.42 -15.42
CA LYS A 308 -11.22 11.53 -14.73
C LYS A 308 -12.20 11.06 -13.66
N ILE A 309 -13.03 10.05 -13.96
CA ILE A 309 -13.96 9.46 -12.99
C ILE A 309 -13.18 8.85 -11.82
N ARG A 310 -12.14 8.07 -12.11
CA ARG A 310 -11.28 7.50 -11.06
C ARG A 310 -10.59 8.58 -10.23
N GLN A 311 -10.13 9.68 -10.82
CA GLN A 311 -9.57 10.82 -10.07
C GLN A 311 -10.60 11.41 -9.10
N ILE A 312 -11.85 11.57 -9.53
CA ILE A 312 -12.93 12.08 -8.67
C ILE A 312 -13.22 11.08 -7.54
N LEU A 313 -13.38 9.79 -7.85
CA LEU A 313 -13.58 8.75 -6.83
C LEU A 313 -12.41 8.70 -5.84
N TRP A 314 -11.18 8.78 -6.34
CA TRP A 314 -9.99 8.88 -5.51
C TRP A 314 -10.13 10.05 -4.56
N SER A 315 -10.38 11.27 -5.06
CA SER A 315 -10.48 12.49 -4.24
C SER A 315 -11.56 12.41 -3.14
N ASN A 316 -12.52 11.51 -3.25
CA ASN A 316 -13.59 11.29 -2.28
C ASN A 316 -13.43 9.99 -1.45
N PHE A 317 -12.27 9.32 -1.50
CA PHE A 317 -12.03 8.02 -0.82
C PHE A 317 -13.00 6.91 -1.23
N GLU A 318 -13.46 6.96 -2.47
CA GLU A 318 -14.47 6.05 -3.02
C GLU A 318 -13.85 5.01 -3.99
N LEU A 319 -12.53 4.81 -3.99
CA LEU A 319 -11.88 3.74 -4.75
C LEU A 319 -11.49 2.57 -3.82
N PRO A 320 -11.80 1.31 -4.17
CA PRO A 320 -12.58 0.88 -5.34
C PRO A 320 -14.10 0.93 -5.11
N PHE A 321 -14.55 1.09 -3.87
CA PHE A 321 -15.93 0.80 -3.45
C PHE A 321 -17.02 1.61 -4.15
N GLY A 322 -16.79 2.90 -4.35
CA GLY A 322 -17.74 3.81 -4.99
C GLY A 322 -18.00 3.51 -6.45
N ILE A 323 -17.11 2.77 -7.15
CA ILE A 323 -17.37 2.29 -8.50
C ILE A 323 -18.64 1.43 -8.52
N GLN A 324 -18.85 0.59 -7.50
CA GLN A 324 -20.01 -0.28 -7.42
C GLN A 324 -21.31 0.50 -7.18
N LYS A 325 -21.22 1.67 -6.54
CA LYS A 325 -22.36 2.56 -6.27
C LYS A 325 -22.80 3.36 -7.49
N LEU A 326 -21.98 3.47 -8.55
CA LEU A 326 -22.32 4.24 -9.74
C LEU A 326 -23.52 3.62 -10.51
N PRO A 327 -24.47 4.43 -11.00
CA PRO A 327 -25.63 3.96 -11.77
C PRO A 327 -25.27 3.73 -13.25
N ILE A 328 -24.28 2.87 -13.51
CA ILE A 328 -23.78 2.56 -14.85
C ILE A 328 -23.74 1.04 -15.09
N PRO A 329 -23.74 0.57 -16.35
CA PRO A 329 -23.61 -0.85 -16.68
C PRO A 329 -22.39 -1.53 -16.06
N MET A 330 -22.50 -2.83 -15.76
CA MET A 330 -21.44 -3.61 -15.14
C MET A 330 -20.13 -3.64 -15.96
N SER A 331 -20.23 -3.66 -17.29
CA SER A 331 -19.06 -3.56 -18.17
C SER A 331 -18.27 -2.26 -17.96
N LEU A 332 -18.96 -1.13 -17.78
CA LEU A 332 -18.31 0.14 -17.46
C LEU A 332 -17.74 0.16 -16.04
N LYS A 333 -18.40 -0.51 -15.08
CA LYS A 333 -17.83 -0.68 -13.72
C LYS A 333 -16.51 -1.46 -13.78
N ARG A 334 -16.47 -2.59 -14.50
CA ARG A 334 -15.24 -3.39 -14.67
C ARG A 334 -14.14 -2.62 -15.41
N TYR A 335 -14.51 -1.79 -16.39
CA TYR A 335 -13.58 -0.88 -17.06
C TYR A 335 -13.00 0.19 -16.12
N LEU A 336 -13.85 0.82 -15.29
CA LEU A 336 -13.41 1.80 -14.29
C LEU A 336 -12.57 1.15 -13.18
N ASP A 337 -12.84 -0.10 -12.85
CA ASP A 337 -12.11 -0.89 -11.83
C ASP A 337 -10.84 -1.55 -12.38
N LEU A 338 -10.39 -1.16 -13.59
CA LEU A 338 -9.15 -1.63 -14.24
C LEU A 338 -9.12 -3.11 -14.61
N CYS A 339 -10.20 -3.86 -14.38
CA CYS A 339 -10.34 -5.26 -14.73
C CYS A 339 -10.40 -5.50 -16.25
N GLU A 340 -10.95 -4.54 -17.00
CA GLU A 340 -11.12 -4.59 -18.46
C GLU A 340 -10.59 -3.31 -19.14
N ASP A 341 -10.37 -3.37 -20.46
CA ASP A 341 -9.94 -2.23 -21.30
C ASP A 341 -10.96 -1.94 -22.43
#